data_AF-A0A1G5ZMN8-F1
#
_entry.id   AF-A0A1G5ZMN8-F1
#
_cell.length_a   1.000
_cell.length_b   1.000
_cell.length_c   1.000
_cell.angle_alpha   90.00
_cell.angle_beta   90.00
_cell.angle_gamma   90.00
#
_symmetry.space_group_name_H-M   'P 1'
#
loop_
_entity.id
_entity.type
_entity.pdbx_description
1 polymer ?
#
loop_
_entity_poly.entity_id
_entity_poly.type
_entity_poly.pdbx_seq_one_letter_code
_entity_poly.pdbx_strand_id
1 'polypeptide(L)'
;MILVLFSCGGEGENVEKEGTVLEDFSYTVDTVVVNPGEEIINLSRGLGTAALSQDRKYIYQLDVANTKINQINLDNLILEKQFPMEKEGPNGIGQYVFSMQFMDNGDLYMGGYNSNGLFNLQGEKVKDLNVKPEELAGLEKVESNSLTSGLKLTKDGKNMFSLPGDFLGETIDLAIIDVENKSGKLRKIPAMETALKYNLSFRTDNMVQYYGESITVNLIEDQVLITNSANNKIYNYNIEQDSLYLIDYNFTLTPNEKDKPIIQKVTSEQAFKSEQEKAQMQIYFGNLLHDRENKRFFRFGRIWGPQVEEGQTRKGEFFIFVFDQELKLIGEAKLEGIKDIPYSAFFKDGKLWNYINVDDELGFAVIDFKF
;
A
#
# COMPACT_ATOMS: atom_id res chain seq x y z
N MET A 1 -22.89 42.49 -59.91
CA MET A 1 -22.85 42.42 -58.43
C MET A 1 -23.73 41.26 -58.02
N ILE A 2 -23.14 40.10 -57.78
CA ILE A 2 -23.80 38.87 -57.37
C ILE A 2 -23.13 38.48 -56.06
N LEU A 3 -23.89 38.59 -54.96
CA LEU A 3 -23.49 38.10 -53.65
C LEU A 3 -23.60 36.57 -53.67
N VAL A 4 -22.47 35.89 -53.50
CA VAL A 4 -22.40 34.46 -53.17
C VAL A 4 -22.25 34.36 -51.65
N LEU A 5 -23.25 33.79 -51.00
CA LEU A 5 -23.21 33.46 -49.57
C LEU A 5 -22.38 32.19 -49.39
N PHE A 6 -21.23 32.33 -48.74
CA PHE A 6 -20.48 31.20 -48.19
C PHE A 6 -21.13 30.76 -46.87
N SER A 7 -21.64 29.54 -46.84
CA SER A 7 -22.00 28.82 -45.62
C SER A 7 -20.83 27.90 -45.25
N CYS A 8 -20.17 28.20 -44.13
CA CYS A 8 -19.23 27.30 -43.45
C CYS A 8 -20.04 26.20 -42.76
N GLY A 9 -19.99 24.99 -43.29
CA GLY A 9 -20.27 23.77 -42.52
C GLY A 9 -18.95 23.31 -41.90
N GLY A 10 -18.73 23.63 -40.62
CA GLY A 10 -17.67 23.01 -39.83
C GLY A 10 -18.11 21.60 -39.47
N GLU A 11 -17.38 20.60 -39.97
CA GLU A 11 -17.40 19.25 -39.43
C GLU A 11 -16.97 19.34 -37.97
N GLY A 12 -17.91 19.09 -37.06
CA GLY A 12 -17.58 18.83 -35.67
C GLY A 12 -16.75 17.55 -35.65
N GLU A 13 -15.49 17.67 -35.26
CA GLU A 13 -14.70 16.55 -34.78
C GLU A 13 -15.53 15.86 -33.69
N ASN A 14 -16.10 14.71 -34.04
CA ASN A 14 -16.52 13.72 -33.06
C ASN A 14 -15.23 13.30 -32.34
N VAL A 15 -14.96 13.96 -31.22
CA VAL A 15 -14.11 13.39 -30.19
C VAL A 15 -14.83 12.12 -29.75
N GLU A 16 -14.40 10.98 -30.28
CA GLU A 16 -14.69 9.69 -29.69
C GLU A 16 -14.27 9.81 -28.22
N LYS A 17 -15.26 9.84 -27.32
CA LYS A 17 -15.01 9.49 -25.93
C LYS A 17 -14.48 8.06 -26.00
N GLU A 18 -13.19 7.86 -25.77
CA GLU A 18 -12.69 6.54 -25.36
C GLU A 18 -13.58 6.14 -24.18
N GLY A 19 -14.46 5.15 -24.40
CA GLY A 19 -15.42 4.72 -23.39
C GLY A 19 -14.67 4.32 -22.14
N THR A 20 -15.14 4.81 -20.98
CA THR A 20 -14.47 4.46 -19.72
C THR A 20 -14.65 2.96 -19.49
N VAL A 21 -13.63 2.25 -19.02
CA VAL A 21 -13.70 0.79 -18.75
C VAL A 21 -14.72 0.44 -17.65
N LEU A 22 -15.41 1.45 -17.09
CA LEU A 22 -16.38 1.32 -16.00
C LEU A 22 -17.78 1.82 -16.38
N GLU A 23 -18.12 1.97 -17.66
CA GLU A 23 -19.44 2.45 -18.08
C GLU A 23 -20.61 1.58 -17.57
N ASP A 24 -20.43 0.25 -17.52
CA ASP A 24 -21.40 -0.72 -16.97
C ASP A 24 -20.83 -1.43 -15.72
N PHE A 25 -20.06 -0.69 -14.92
CA PHE A 25 -19.37 -1.25 -13.76
C PHE A 25 -20.34 -1.90 -12.76
N SER A 26 -20.10 -3.19 -12.51
CA SER A 26 -20.77 -3.95 -11.46
C SER A 26 -19.79 -4.92 -10.83
N TYR A 27 -20.15 -5.51 -9.69
CA TYR A 27 -19.31 -6.50 -9.05
C TYR A 27 -20.14 -7.53 -8.29
N THR A 28 -19.56 -8.70 -8.10
CA THR A 28 -20.09 -9.73 -7.21
C THR A 28 -19.09 -9.99 -6.09
N VAL A 29 -19.60 -10.40 -4.93
CA VAL A 29 -18.77 -10.73 -3.77
C VAL A 29 -19.12 -12.15 -3.33
N ASP A 30 -18.11 -13.00 -3.29
CA ASP A 30 -18.17 -14.30 -2.64
C ASP A 30 -17.35 -14.27 -1.34
N THR A 31 -17.63 -15.19 -0.42
CA THR A 31 -16.85 -15.37 0.79
C THR A 31 -16.28 -16.78 0.80
N VAL A 32 -14.96 -16.86 0.85
CA VAL A 32 -14.24 -18.12 1.02
C VAL A 32 -13.54 -18.16 2.36
N VAL A 33 -13.44 -19.34 2.97
CA VAL A 33 -12.84 -19.54 4.28
C VAL A 33 -11.76 -20.60 4.16
N VAL A 34 -10.59 -20.32 4.74
CA VAL A 34 -9.47 -21.25 4.82
C VAL A 34 -9.75 -22.26 5.92
N ASN A 35 -9.63 -23.54 5.61
CA ASN A 35 -9.69 -24.61 6.59
C ASN A 35 -8.29 -24.83 7.20
N PRO A 36 -8.06 -24.50 8.47
CA PRO A 36 -6.76 -24.72 9.10
C PRO A 36 -6.55 -26.18 9.55
N GLY A 37 -7.55 -27.05 9.42
CA GLY A 37 -7.51 -28.42 9.92
C GLY A 37 -7.61 -28.47 11.45
N GLU A 38 -6.65 -29.12 12.10
CA GLU A 38 -6.56 -29.17 13.58
C GLU A 38 -5.67 -28.05 14.15
N GLU A 39 -5.01 -27.29 13.28
CA GLU A 39 -4.10 -26.21 13.65
C GLU A 39 -4.83 -24.86 13.76
N ILE A 40 -4.15 -23.86 14.32
CA ILE A 40 -4.68 -22.49 14.43
C ILE A 40 -3.84 -21.53 13.59
N ILE A 41 -4.52 -20.67 12.83
CA ILE A 41 -3.95 -19.47 12.21
C ILE A 41 -4.21 -18.30 13.17
N ASN A 42 -3.17 -17.72 13.76
CA ASN A 42 -3.32 -16.59 14.66
C ASN A 42 -3.66 -15.31 13.88
N LEU A 43 -4.92 -14.89 13.94
CA LEU A 43 -5.46 -13.69 13.29
C LEU A 43 -5.64 -12.49 14.22
N SER A 44 -5.01 -12.49 15.40
CA SER A 44 -5.07 -11.35 16.35
C SER A 44 -4.61 -10.01 15.75
N ARG A 45 -3.85 -10.05 14.65
CA ARG A 45 -3.44 -8.89 13.84
C ARG A 45 -3.96 -8.96 12.39
N GLY A 46 -4.99 -9.76 12.14
CA GLY A 46 -5.42 -10.15 10.80
C GLY A 46 -4.28 -10.83 10.02
N LEU A 47 -4.17 -10.51 8.73
CA LEU A 47 -3.00 -10.92 7.94
C LEU A 47 -1.69 -10.22 8.35
N GLY A 48 -1.77 -9.10 9.08
CA GLY A 48 -0.65 -8.38 9.68
C GLY A 48 0.57 -8.26 8.76
N THR A 49 1.55 -9.13 9.01
CA THR A 49 2.75 -9.29 8.19
C THR A 49 2.61 -10.53 7.31
N ALA A 50 2.33 -10.33 6.02
CA ALA A 50 2.13 -11.40 5.06
C ALA A 50 2.78 -11.11 3.70
N ALA A 51 3.09 -12.17 2.95
CA ALA A 51 3.64 -12.11 1.60
C ALA A 51 2.96 -13.14 0.69
N LEU A 52 2.73 -12.78 -0.57
CA LEU A 52 2.22 -13.69 -1.59
C LEU A 52 3.37 -14.36 -2.32
N SER A 53 3.21 -15.64 -2.65
CA SER A 53 4.09 -16.29 -3.64
C SER A 53 3.96 -15.64 -5.02
N GLN A 54 4.97 -15.84 -5.86
CA GLN A 54 4.96 -15.27 -7.22
C GLN A 54 3.80 -15.78 -8.08
N ASP A 55 3.44 -17.05 -7.94
CA ASP A 55 2.29 -17.65 -8.63
C ASP A 55 0.96 -17.35 -7.93
N ARG A 56 0.97 -16.59 -6.82
CA ARG A 56 -0.19 -16.23 -6.00
C ARG A 56 -1.01 -17.42 -5.51
N LYS A 57 -0.41 -18.61 -5.48
CA LYS A 57 -1.03 -19.82 -4.90
C LYS A 57 -0.91 -19.87 -3.39
N TYR A 58 0.06 -19.15 -2.82
CA TYR A 58 0.32 -19.16 -1.39
C TYR A 58 0.32 -17.77 -0.80
N ILE A 59 -0.24 -17.65 0.40
CA ILE A 59 0.09 -16.60 1.35
C ILE A 59 0.98 -17.19 2.42
N TYR A 60 2.08 -16.52 2.70
CA TYR A 60 2.89 -16.72 3.88
C TYR A 60 2.52 -15.65 4.88
N GLN A 61 1.98 -16.03 6.04
CA GLN A 61 1.60 -15.11 7.11
C GLN A 61 2.47 -15.37 8.34
N LEU A 62 3.07 -14.32 8.89
CA LEU A 62 3.89 -14.41 10.09
C LEU A 62 3.00 -14.33 11.34
N ASP A 63 2.95 -15.44 12.07
CA ASP A 63 2.44 -15.48 13.43
C ASP A 63 3.54 -15.04 14.39
N VAL A 64 3.55 -13.74 14.68
CA VAL A 64 4.55 -13.12 15.56
C VAL A 64 4.48 -13.67 16.99
N ALA A 65 3.30 -14.08 17.47
CA ALA A 65 3.15 -14.56 18.85
C ALA A 65 3.81 -15.93 19.04
N ASN A 66 3.66 -16.81 18.04
CA ASN A 66 4.23 -18.16 18.07
C ASN A 66 5.54 -18.29 17.28
N THR A 67 6.02 -17.20 16.67
CA THR A 67 7.26 -17.13 15.89
C THR A 67 7.29 -18.21 14.80
N LYS A 68 6.25 -18.26 13.97
CA LYS A 68 6.11 -19.22 12.85
C LYS A 68 5.53 -18.57 11.60
N ILE A 69 5.83 -19.12 10.43
CA ILE A 69 5.20 -18.76 9.17
C ILE A 69 4.12 -19.78 8.84
N ASN A 70 2.88 -19.30 8.66
CA ASN A 70 1.77 -20.08 8.13
C ASN A 70 1.79 -20.01 6.60
N GLN A 71 1.92 -21.16 5.93
CA GLN A 71 1.76 -21.27 4.48
C GLN A 71 0.34 -21.70 4.17
N ILE A 72 -0.44 -20.77 3.63
CA ILE A 72 -1.85 -20.95 3.27
C ILE A 72 -1.94 -21.16 1.77
N ASN A 73 -2.50 -22.30 1.35
CA ASN A 73 -2.77 -22.59 -0.05
C ASN A 73 -4.12 -21.95 -0.44
N LEU A 74 -4.08 -20.99 -1.36
CA LEU A 74 -5.24 -20.21 -1.82
C LEU A 74 -6.09 -20.95 -2.86
N ASP A 75 -5.56 -21.98 -3.52
CA ASP A 75 -6.32 -22.79 -4.49
C ASP A 75 -7.21 -23.80 -3.76
N ASN A 76 -6.65 -24.44 -2.73
CA ASN A 76 -7.33 -25.45 -1.93
C ASN A 76 -8.00 -24.89 -0.67
N LEU A 77 -7.73 -23.62 -0.33
CA LEU A 77 -8.20 -22.94 0.88
C LEU A 77 -7.86 -23.73 2.15
N ILE A 78 -6.59 -24.12 2.30
CA ILE A 78 -6.10 -24.85 3.47
C ILE A 78 -4.83 -24.23 4.04
N LEU A 79 -4.62 -24.38 5.35
CA LEU A 79 -3.29 -24.25 5.94
C LEU A 79 -2.48 -25.49 5.53
N GLU A 80 -1.50 -25.32 4.67
CA GLU A 80 -0.73 -26.44 4.13
C GLU A 80 0.43 -26.82 5.04
N LYS A 81 1.17 -25.82 5.54
CA LYS A 81 2.35 -26.01 6.41
C LYS A 81 2.52 -24.85 7.38
N GLN A 82 3.24 -25.15 8.46
CA GLN A 82 3.76 -24.15 9.38
C GLN A 82 5.27 -24.32 9.51
N PHE A 83 6.01 -23.23 9.36
CA PHE A 83 7.46 -23.22 9.44
C PHE A 83 7.91 -22.50 10.71
N PRO A 84 8.62 -23.18 11.63
CA PRO A 84 9.14 -22.53 12.83
C PRO A 84 10.22 -21.52 12.45
N MET A 85 10.25 -20.38 13.15
CA MET A 85 11.28 -19.37 13.04
C MET A 85 11.93 -19.13 14.41
N GLU A 86 13.13 -18.55 14.40
CA GLU A 86 13.80 -18.14 15.63
C GLU A 86 13.57 -16.64 15.88
N LYS A 87 13.35 -16.25 17.14
CA LYS A 87 13.25 -14.83 17.52
C LYS A 87 14.62 -14.19 17.71
N GLU A 88 15.56 -14.95 18.25
CA GLU A 88 16.91 -14.52 18.63
C GLU A 88 17.96 -15.47 18.03
N GLY A 89 19.25 -15.15 18.19
CA GLY A 89 20.34 -15.95 17.67
C GLY A 89 20.69 -15.63 16.21
N PRO A 90 21.61 -16.40 15.59
CA PRO A 90 22.09 -16.14 14.24
C PRO A 90 20.96 -16.12 13.20
N ASN A 91 19.95 -16.98 13.38
CA ASN A 91 18.77 -17.09 12.52
C ASN A 91 17.56 -16.28 13.03
N GLY A 92 17.76 -15.45 14.06
CA GLY A 92 16.69 -14.65 14.63
C GLY A 92 16.09 -13.65 13.63
N ILE A 93 14.75 -13.63 13.53
CA ILE A 93 13.99 -12.63 12.77
C ILE A 93 13.83 -11.31 13.55
N GLY A 94 14.11 -11.32 14.86
CA GLY A 94 13.94 -10.19 15.76
C GLY A 94 12.52 -10.08 16.34
N GLN A 95 12.32 -9.09 17.21
CA GLN A 95 11.06 -8.92 17.93
C GLN A 95 9.96 -8.22 17.10
N TYR A 96 10.36 -7.36 16.18
CA TYR A 96 9.46 -6.45 15.47
C TYR A 96 9.68 -6.54 13.97
N VAL A 97 8.95 -7.44 13.32
CA VAL A 97 8.96 -7.60 11.86
C VAL A 97 7.75 -6.86 11.28
N PHE A 98 8.01 -5.85 10.46
CA PHE A 98 7.00 -4.97 9.87
C PHE A 98 6.79 -5.18 8.38
N SER A 99 7.78 -5.76 7.70
CA SER A 99 7.69 -6.08 6.28
C SER A 99 8.08 -7.53 6.03
N MET A 100 7.38 -8.14 5.08
CA MET A 100 7.74 -9.44 4.54
C MET A 100 7.50 -9.44 3.02
N GLN A 101 8.40 -10.04 2.27
CA GLN A 101 8.29 -10.20 0.81
C GLN A 101 8.76 -11.61 0.42
N PHE A 102 8.05 -12.25 -0.52
CA PHE A 102 8.47 -13.52 -1.10
C PHE A 102 9.37 -13.24 -2.30
N MET A 103 10.56 -13.82 -2.30
CA MET A 103 11.62 -13.56 -3.27
C MET A 103 11.58 -14.57 -4.42
N ASP A 104 12.23 -14.25 -5.55
CA ASP A 104 12.21 -15.13 -6.74
C ASP A 104 12.94 -16.46 -6.53
N ASN A 105 13.88 -16.49 -5.58
CA ASN A 105 14.60 -17.71 -5.19
C ASN A 105 13.83 -18.59 -4.18
N GLY A 106 12.62 -18.19 -3.76
CA GLY A 106 11.80 -18.92 -2.81
C GLY A 106 12.04 -18.56 -1.33
N ASP A 107 12.95 -17.63 -1.05
CA ASP A 107 13.19 -17.13 0.31
C ASP A 107 12.18 -16.04 0.69
N LEU A 108 12.13 -15.73 1.99
CA LEU A 108 11.40 -14.62 2.56
C LEU A 108 12.38 -13.52 2.96
N TYR A 109 12.23 -12.33 2.37
CA TYR A 109 12.75 -11.12 2.98
C TYR A 109 11.87 -10.75 4.16
N MET A 110 12.48 -10.49 5.31
CA MET A 110 11.82 -9.96 6.50
C MET A 110 12.57 -8.73 7.01
N GLY A 111 11.84 -7.64 7.19
CA GLY A 111 12.37 -6.36 7.63
C GLY A 111 11.71 -5.84 8.90
N GLY A 112 12.54 -5.31 9.77
CA GLY A 112 12.20 -4.70 11.05
C GLY A 112 13.14 -3.55 11.38
N TYR A 113 12.99 -2.94 12.56
CA TYR A 113 13.84 -1.80 12.97
C TYR A 113 15.34 -2.13 12.91
N ASN A 114 15.72 -3.28 13.46
CA ASN A 114 17.12 -3.68 13.68
C ASN A 114 17.42 -5.08 13.10
N SER A 115 16.50 -5.64 12.33
CA SER A 115 16.64 -6.97 11.74
C SER A 115 16.08 -6.95 10.33
N ASN A 116 16.97 -6.99 9.36
CA ASN A 116 16.66 -7.12 7.94
C ASN A 116 17.45 -8.30 7.40
N GLY A 117 16.77 -9.24 6.75
CA GLY A 117 17.43 -10.44 6.26
C GLY A 117 16.60 -11.23 5.25
N LEU A 118 17.29 -12.11 4.54
CA LEU A 118 16.67 -13.18 3.75
C LEU A 118 16.69 -14.47 4.57
N PHE A 119 15.57 -15.17 4.57
CA PHE A 119 15.38 -16.40 5.31
C PHE A 119 14.76 -17.46 4.41
N ASN A 120 15.29 -18.67 4.44
CA ASN A 120 14.63 -19.79 3.77
C ASN A 120 13.44 -20.29 4.60
N LEU A 121 12.60 -21.16 4.02
CA LEU A 121 11.44 -21.73 4.72
C LEU A 121 11.82 -22.74 5.83
N GLN A 122 13.11 -23.09 5.98
CA GLN A 122 13.60 -23.87 7.12
C GLN A 122 13.95 -22.98 8.32
N GLY A 123 13.81 -21.66 8.19
CA GLY A 123 14.09 -20.69 9.24
C GLY A 123 15.54 -20.23 9.31
N GLU A 124 16.39 -20.62 8.37
CA GLU A 124 17.80 -20.22 8.35
C GLU A 124 17.95 -18.85 7.69
N LYS A 125 18.75 -17.97 8.30
CA LYS A 125 19.11 -16.67 7.71
C LYS A 125 20.18 -16.88 6.65
N VAL A 126 19.78 -16.84 5.38
CA VAL A 126 20.69 -17.02 4.24
C VAL A 126 21.50 -15.76 3.93
N LYS A 127 20.98 -14.58 4.29
CA LYS A 127 21.69 -13.31 4.11
C LYS A 127 21.28 -12.28 5.16
N ASP A 128 22.27 -11.67 5.81
CA ASP A 128 22.07 -10.47 6.63
C ASP A 128 22.02 -9.24 5.70
N LEU A 129 20.98 -8.44 5.88
CA LEU A 129 20.64 -7.27 5.08
C LEU A 129 20.44 -6.02 5.94
N ASN A 130 20.99 -6.02 7.15
CA ASN A 130 20.97 -4.84 7.99
C ASN A 130 21.76 -3.71 7.33
N VAL A 131 21.13 -2.55 7.26
CA VAL A 131 21.75 -1.34 6.72
C VAL A 131 22.05 -0.38 7.86
N LYS A 132 23.20 0.27 7.78
CA LYS A 132 23.58 1.36 8.68
C LYS A 132 23.94 2.58 7.83
N PRO A 133 23.27 3.73 8.02
CA PRO A 133 23.53 4.91 7.20
C PRO A 133 25.01 5.30 7.13
N GLU A 134 25.75 5.20 8.23
CA GLU A 134 27.17 5.52 8.32
C GLU A 134 28.08 4.59 7.49
N GLU A 135 27.59 3.41 7.09
CA GLU A 135 28.29 2.47 6.22
C GLU A 135 27.87 2.60 4.75
N LEU A 136 26.91 3.49 4.43
CA LEU A 136 26.36 3.69 3.09
C LEU A 136 26.84 5.01 2.50
N ALA A 137 27.70 4.93 1.48
CA ALA A 137 28.18 6.11 0.77
C ALA A 137 27.00 6.91 0.19
N GLY A 138 26.89 8.19 0.56
CA GLY A 138 25.79 9.08 0.12
C GLY A 138 24.57 9.15 1.05
N LEU A 139 24.53 8.35 2.13
CA LEU A 139 23.45 8.35 3.13
C LEU A 139 23.95 8.52 4.57
N GLU A 140 25.22 8.89 4.76
CA GLU A 140 25.92 8.90 6.07
C GLU A 140 25.28 9.83 7.11
N LYS A 141 24.46 10.78 6.65
CA LYS A 141 23.78 11.78 7.50
C LYS A 141 22.31 11.45 7.77
N VAL A 142 21.78 10.39 7.18
CA VAL A 142 20.39 9.98 7.41
C VAL A 142 20.28 9.31 8.78
N GLU A 143 19.22 9.64 9.52
CA GLU A 143 18.98 9.00 10.82
C GLU A 143 18.65 7.51 10.62
N SER A 144 19.26 6.66 11.44
CA SER A 144 19.24 5.20 11.25
C SER A 144 17.83 4.61 11.30
N ASN A 145 17.04 4.94 12.32
CA ASN A 145 15.68 4.40 12.43
C ASN A 145 14.78 4.88 11.29
N SER A 146 14.96 6.11 10.84
CA SER A 146 14.24 6.70 9.71
C SER A 146 14.59 5.98 8.40
N LEU A 147 15.85 5.61 8.18
CA LEU A 147 16.26 4.86 6.99
C LEU A 147 15.78 3.41 7.01
N THR A 148 15.85 2.73 8.17
CA THR A 148 15.56 1.29 8.28
C THR A 148 14.08 0.97 8.41
N SER A 149 13.26 1.95 8.82
CA SER A 149 11.82 1.77 8.93
C SER A 149 11.18 1.52 7.57
N GLY A 150 10.59 0.34 7.40
CA GLY A 150 9.80 0.00 6.21
C GLY A 150 10.61 -0.26 4.95
N LEU A 151 11.87 -0.69 5.07
CA LEU A 151 12.68 -1.12 3.92
C LEU A 151 11.93 -2.13 3.04
N LYS A 152 12.04 -1.92 1.74
CA LYS A 152 11.55 -2.80 0.70
C LYS A 152 12.72 -3.27 -0.16
N LEU A 153 12.82 -4.57 -0.38
CA LEU A 153 13.86 -5.20 -1.18
C LEU A 153 13.30 -5.58 -2.55
N THR A 154 14.03 -5.22 -3.61
CA THR A 154 13.76 -5.71 -4.97
C THR A 154 13.93 -7.22 -5.05
N LYS A 155 13.17 -7.90 -5.90
CA LYS A 155 13.14 -9.37 -5.96
C LYS A 155 14.50 -10.00 -6.28
N ASP A 156 15.35 -9.28 -7.01
CA ASP A 156 16.72 -9.70 -7.32
C ASP A 156 17.72 -9.42 -6.17
N GLY A 157 17.27 -8.77 -5.10
CA GLY A 157 18.04 -8.51 -3.89
C GLY A 157 19.09 -7.40 -4.03
N LYS A 158 19.09 -6.63 -5.12
CA LYS A 158 20.16 -5.64 -5.40
C LYS A 158 19.88 -4.25 -4.87
N ASN A 159 18.61 -3.85 -4.86
CA ASN A 159 18.20 -2.51 -4.43
C ASN A 159 17.22 -2.56 -3.25
N MET A 160 17.44 -1.67 -2.28
CA MET A 160 16.45 -1.38 -1.24
C MET A 160 15.92 0.03 -1.34
N PHE A 161 14.68 0.20 -0.90
CA PHE A 161 13.99 1.47 -0.87
C PHE A 161 13.36 1.72 0.50
N SER A 162 13.43 2.96 0.96
CA SER A 162 12.70 3.43 2.14
C SER A 162 12.34 4.91 2.00
N LEU A 163 11.60 5.42 2.99
CA LEU A 163 11.12 6.79 3.02
C LEU A 163 11.59 7.48 4.31
N PRO A 164 12.89 7.82 4.43
CA PRO A 164 13.35 8.55 5.58
C PRO A 164 12.65 9.91 5.69
N GLY A 165 12.12 10.16 6.87
CA GLY A 165 11.42 11.37 7.27
C GLY A 165 11.06 11.34 8.76
N ASP A 166 10.64 12.48 9.28
CA ASP A 166 10.00 12.59 10.59
C ASP A 166 8.48 12.60 10.40
N PHE A 167 7.76 11.91 11.29
CA PHE A 167 6.30 11.84 11.26
C PHE A 167 5.64 13.22 11.31
N LEU A 168 6.18 14.15 12.10
CA LEU A 168 5.71 15.55 12.14
C LEU A 168 6.62 16.49 11.33
N GLY A 169 7.47 15.93 10.48
CA GLY A 169 8.35 16.69 9.60
C GLY A 169 7.61 17.33 8.43
N GLU A 170 8.29 18.24 7.75
CA GLU A 170 7.75 18.92 6.56
C GLU A 170 8.15 18.24 5.26
N THR A 171 9.21 17.43 5.29
CA THR A 171 9.83 16.84 4.10
C THR A 171 10.01 15.34 4.24
N ILE A 172 9.92 14.64 3.11
CA ILE A 172 10.22 13.22 3.00
C ILE A 172 10.95 12.96 1.69
N ASP A 173 11.91 12.05 1.73
CA ASP A 173 12.72 11.69 0.58
C ASP A 173 12.54 10.21 0.27
N LEU A 174 12.76 9.82 -0.99
CA LEU A 174 12.97 8.43 -1.37
C LEU A 174 14.46 8.10 -1.19
N ALA A 175 14.76 7.19 -0.26
CA ALA A 175 16.07 6.58 -0.18
C ALA A 175 16.17 5.41 -1.14
N ILE A 176 17.26 5.37 -1.90
CA ILE A 176 17.59 4.31 -2.85
C ILE A 176 18.95 3.78 -2.43
N ILE A 177 19.02 2.49 -2.09
CA ILE A 177 20.20 1.83 -1.55
C ILE A 177 20.63 0.73 -2.51
N ASP A 178 21.86 0.80 -2.98
CA ASP A 178 22.55 -0.30 -3.67
C ASP A 178 23.18 -1.21 -2.62
N VAL A 179 22.65 -2.43 -2.52
CA VAL A 179 23.03 -3.41 -1.51
C VAL A 179 24.45 -3.94 -1.75
N GLU A 180 24.85 -4.10 -3.01
CA GLU A 180 26.15 -4.68 -3.37
C GLU A 180 27.28 -3.66 -3.18
N ASN A 181 27.07 -2.45 -3.69
CA ASN A 181 28.06 -1.38 -3.66
C ASN A 181 28.09 -0.62 -2.32
N LYS A 182 27.18 -0.93 -1.38
CA LYS A 182 27.03 -0.23 -0.10
C LYS A 182 26.97 1.29 -0.26
N SER A 183 26.11 1.72 -1.17
CA SER A 183 25.94 3.14 -1.49
C SER A 183 24.46 3.46 -1.57
N GLY A 184 24.12 4.74 -1.53
CA GLY A 184 22.77 5.18 -1.71
C GLY A 184 22.65 6.66 -2.01
N LYS A 185 21.42 7.08 -2.24
CA LYS A 185 21.07 8.47 -2.54
C LYS A 185 19.65 8.78 -2.11
N LEU A 186 19.41 10.07 -1.90
CA LEU A 186 18.07 10.61 -1.65
C LEU A 186 17.52 11.27 -2.91
N ARG A 187 16.24 11.04 -3.19
CA ARG A 187 15.46 11.76 -4.21
C ARG A 187 14.32 12.49 -3.54
N LYS A 188 14.17 13.78 -3.85
CA LYS A 188 13.06 14.60 -3.37
C LYS A 188 11.75 14.11 -3.97
N ILE A 189 10.73 13.96 -3.13
CA ILE A 189 9.37 13.56 -3.53
C ILE A 189 8.32 14.56 -3.00
N PRO A 190 8.42 15.86 -3.35
CA PRO A 190 7.61 16.92 -2.75
C PRO A 190 6.09 16.72 -2.92
N ALA A 191 5.66 16.02 -3.98
CA ALA A 191 4.25 15.69 -4.15
C ALA A 191 3.70 14.78 -3.03
N MET A 192 4.55 14.03 -2.31
CA MET A 192 4.15 13.19 -1.19
C MET A 192 4.06 13.95 0.14
N GLU A 193 4.69 15.13 0.25
CA GLU A 193 4.70 15.96 1.46
C GLU A 193 3.31 16.48 1.83
N THR A 194 2.36 16.50 0.88
CA THR A 194 0.94 16.78 1.17
C THR A 194 0.39 15.87 2.26
N ALA A 195 0.78 14.58 2.31
CA ALA A 195 0.32 13.66 3.36
C ALA A 195 0.85 14.05 4.75
N LEU A 196 2.07 14.57 4.85
CA LEU A 196 2.66 14.98 6.13
C LEU A 196 1.84 16.11 6.80
N LYS A 197 1.21 16.99 6.01
CA LYS A 197 0.34 18.08 6.50
C LYS A 197 -0.88 17.58 7.28
N TYR A 198 -1.21 16.30 7.16
CA TYR A 198 -2.34 15.65 7.82
C TYR A 198 -1.91 14.71 8.95
N ASN A 199 -0.64 14.77 9.36
CA ASN A 199 -0.14 14.06 10.53
C ASN A 199 -0.43 14.85 11.81
N LEU A 200 -1.06 14.20 12.77
CA LEU A 200 -1.58 14.75 14.00
C LEU A 200 -0.91 14.05 15.19
N SER A 201 -0.61 14.83 16.23
CA SER A 201 -0.13 14.32 17.50
C SER A 201 -0.85 15.00 18.67
N PHE A 202 -1.19 14.19 19.67
CA PHE A 202 -1.63 14.63 20.98
C PHE A 202 -0.71 13.99 22.02
N ARG A 203 -0.10 14.81 22.87
CA ARG A 203 0.84 14.36 23.90
C ARG A 203 0.42 14.88 25.27
N THR A 204 0.34 13.98 26.24
CA THR A 204 0.31 14.26 27.67
C THR A 204 1.59 13.72 28.31
N ASP A 205 1.77 13.92 29.62
CA ASP A 205 2.93 13.38 30.34
C ASP A 205 3.04 11.84 30.25
N ASN A 206 1.90 11.14 30.11
CA ASN A 206 1.84 9.67 30.16
C ASN A 206 1.41 9.01 28.85
N MET A 207 0.97 9.78 27.84
CA MET A 207 0.41 9.23 26.62
C MET A 207 0.80 10.06 25.40
N VAL A 208 1.11 9.37 24.31
CA VAL A 208 1.20 9.99 22.99
C VAL A 208 0.25 9.27 22.05
N GLN A 209 -0.59 10.02 21.36
CA GLN A 209 -1.50 9.55 20.34
C GLN A 209 -1.11 10.18 19.00
N TYR A 210 -1.12 9.37 17.95
CA TYR A 210 -0.78 9.78 16.59
C TYR A 210 -1.90 9.40 15.62
N TYR A 211 -2.13 10.24 14.63
CA TYR A 211 -2.90 9.94 13.43
C TYR A 211 -2.12 10.48 12.23
N GLY A 212 -2.07 9.76 11.11
CA GLY A 212 -1.36 10.26 9.94
C GLY A 212 -1.82 9.64 8.65
N GLU A 213 -1.55 10.34 7.57
CA GLU A 213 -1.76 9.85 6.22
C GLU A 213 -0.56 8.99 5.80
N SER A 214 -0.83 7.92 5.06
CA SER A 214 0.21 6.97 4.65
C SER A 214 0.98 7.50 3.45
N ILE A 215 2.29 7.25 3.44
CA ILE A 215 3.16 7.34 2.25
C ILE A 215 3.83 5.98 2.10
N THR A 216 3.72 5.37 0.92
CA THR A 216 4.07 3.97 0.70
C THR A 216 4.99 3.83 -0.50
N VAL A 217 6.05 3.04 -0.37
CA VAL A 217 6.81 2.49 -1.50
C VAL A 217 6.22 1.12 -1.84
N ASN A 218 5.77 0.98 -3.07
CA ASN A 218 5.23 -0.25 -3.63
C ASN A 218 6.25 -0.79 -4.64
N LEU A 219 6.73 -2.01 -4.40
CA LEU A 219 7.50 -2.77 -5.38
C LEU A 219 6.53 -3.72 -6.08
N ILE A 220 6.12 -3.36 -7.29
CA ILE A 220 5.14 -4.12 -8.06
C ILE A 220 5.78 -4.48 -9.40
N GLU A 221 5.97 -5.77 -9.63
CA GLU A 221 6.88 -6.26 -10.67
C GLU A 221 8.25 -5.59 -10.55
N ASP A 222 8.71 -4.95 -11.61
CA ASP A 222 9.98 -4.23 -11.69
C ASP A 222 9.81 -2.71 -11.49
N GLN A 223 8.60 -2.27 -11.09
CA GLN A 223 8.29 -0.86 -10.86
C GLN A 223 8.42 -0.48 -9.38
N VAL A 224 9.01 0.69 -9.13
CA VAL A 224 9.09 1.31 -7.81
C VAL A 224 8.10 2.48 -7.79
N LEU A 225 6.94 2.27 -7.18
CA LEU A 225 5.85 3.24 -7.17
C LEU A 225 5.67 3.84 -5.78
N ILE A 226 5.73 5.17 -5.69
CA ILE A 226 5.52 5.89 -4.43
C ILE A 226 4.17 6.58 -4.48
N THR A 227 3.34 6.27 -3.50
CA THR A 227 1.97 6.78 -3.37
C THR A 227 1.74 7.36 -1.99
N ASN A 228 0.77 8.25 -1.85
CA ASN A 228 0.31 8.73 -0.55
C ASN A 228 -1.22 8.79 -0.47
N SER A 229 -1.79 8.86 0.73
CA SER A 229 -3.24 8.87 0.89
C SER A 229 -3.92 10.24 0.85
N ALA A 230 -3.16 11.33 0.74
CA ALA A 230 -3.70 12.69 0.73
C ALA A 230 -3.87 13.29 -0.67
N ASN A 231 -3.28 12.69 -1.72
CA ASN A 231 -3.52 13.06 -3.11
C ASN A 231 -3.44 11.86 -4.06
N ASN A 232 -3.87 12.07 -5.29
CA ASN A 232 -3.93 11.05 -6.32
C ASN A 232 -2.59 10.82 -7.05
N LYS A 233 -1.55 11.61 -6.78
CA LYS A 233 -0.28 11.58 -7.51
C LYS A 233 0.51 10.33 -7.21
N ILE A 234 1.30 9.91 -8.19
CA ILE A 234 2.17 8.73 -8.10
C ILE A 234 3.56 9.12 -8.62
N TYR A 235 4.59 8.79 -7.86
CA TYR A 235 5.95 8.76 -8.42
C TYR A 235 6.26 7.36 -8.93
N ASN A 236 6.85 7.27 -10.12
CA ASN A 236 7.43 6.05 -10.67
C ASN A 236 8.95 6.25 -10.77
N TYR A 237 9.71 5.46 -10.01
CA TYR A 237 11.17 5.45 -10.09
C TYR A 237 11.63 4.32 -11.00
N ASN A 238 12.26 4.69 -12.12
CA ASN A 238 12.93 3.76 -13.02
C ASN A 238 14.36 3.53 -12.52
N ILE A 239 14.64 2.30 -12.09
CA ILE A 239 15.94 1.91 -11.52
C ILE A 239 17.05 2.00 -12.58
N GLU A 240 16.80 1.50 -13.79
CA GLU A 240 17.81 1.43 -14.87
C GLU A 240 18.23 2.82 -15.37
N GLN A 241 17.27 3.73 -15.50
CA GLN A 241 17.48 5.09 -15.97
C GLN A 241 17.83 6.06 -14.84
N ASP A 242 17.82 5.60 -13.59
CA ASP A 242 17.94 6.44 -12.39
C ASP A 242 17.06 7.70 -12.46
N SER A 243 15.81 7.52 -12.87
CA SER A 243 14.90 8.61 -13.20
C SER A 243 13.59 8.50 -12.44
N LEU A 244 13.12 9.62 -11.90
CA LEU A 244 11.91 9.72 -11.12
C LEU A 244 10.85 10.53 -11.89
N TYR A 245 9.73 9.90 -12.20
CA TYR A 245 8.63 10.49 -12.96
C TYR A 245 7.44 10.75 -12.04
N LEU A 246 6.90 11.96 -12.07
CA LEU A 246 5.65 12.30 -11.39
C LEU A 246 4.49 12.11 -12.37
N ILE A 247 3.51 11.33 -11.96
CA ILE A 247 2.23 11.17 -12.66
C ILE A 247 1.17 11.89 -11.83
N ASP A 248 0.49 12.83 -12.48
CA ASP A 248 -0.59 13.61 -11.90
C ASP A 248 -1.89 13.28 -12.64
N TYR A 249 -2.99 13.18 -11.91
CA TYR A 249 -4.27 12.80 -12.47
C TYR A 249 -5.30 13.88 -12.23
N ASN A 250 -6.25 13.96 -13.15
CA ASN A 250 -7.44 14.78 -12.97
C ASN A 250 -8.66 13.87 -12.86
N PHE A 251 -8.91 13.38 -11.64
CA PHE A 251 -10.09 12.58 -11.34
C PHE A 251 -11.35 13.44 -11.45
N THR A 252 -12.41 12.83 -11.94
CA THR A 252 -13.68 13.50 -12.22
C THR A 252 -14.74 13.23 -11.14
N LEU A 253 -14.64 12.10 -10.44
CA LEU A 253 -15.60 11.71 -9.40
C LEU A 253 -15.23 12.20 -8.00
N THR A 254 -13.97 12.54 -7.76
CA THR A 254 -13.46 12.96 -6.44
C THR A 254 -12.56 14.18 -6.53
N PRO A 255 -12.36 14.93 -5.43
CA PRO A 255 -11.21 15.83 -5.34
C PRO A 255 -9.90 15.07 -5.59
N ASN A 256 -8.91 15.73 -6.20
CA ASN A 256 -7.60 15.14 -6.50
C ASN A 256 -6.66 15.12 -5.29
N GLU A 257 -6.94 15.94 -4.27
CA GLU A 257 -6.18 16.02 -3.04
C GLU A 257 -7.03 16.54 -1.88
N LYS A 258 -6.53 16.34 -0.65
CA LYS A 258 -7.06 16.99 0.55
C LYS A 258 -6.67 18.47 0.54
N ASP A 259 -7.64 19.34 0.75
CA ASP A 259 -7.50 20.80 0.64
C ASP A 259 -7.87 21.56 1.92
N LYS A 260 -8.50 20.91 2.91
CA LYS A 260 -8.88 21.53 4.18
C LYS A 260 -7.80 21.28 5.24
N PRO A 261 -7.10 22.32 5.72
CA PRO A 261 -6.00 22.15 6.67
C PRO A 261 -6.50 21.63 8.02
N ILE A 262 -5.60 20.95 8.74
CA ILE A 262 -5.78 20.51 10.13
C ILE A 262 -4.70 21.11 11.03
N ILE A 263 -4.92 21.06 12.34
CA ILE A 263 -3.91 21.42 13.34
C ILE A 263 -3.13 20.16 13.75
N GLN A 264 -1.86 20.05 13.36
CA GLN A 264 -1.02 18.86 13.57
C GLN A 264 -0.62 18.59 15.04
N LYS A 265 -0.62 19.61 15.89
CA LYS A 265 -0.23 19.50 17.31
C LYS A 265 -1.33 20.06 18.18
N VAL A 266 -2.00 19.18 18.92
CA VAL A 266 -3.13 19.53 19.78
C VAL A 266 -2.86 19.16 21.23
N THR A 267 -3.55 19.83 22.15
CA THR A 267 -3.33 19.71 23.60
C THR A 267 -4.47 19.03 24.35
N SER A 268 -5.49 18.52 23.63
CA SER A 268 -6.59 17.77 24.22
C SER A 268 -7.07 16.64 23.31
N GLU A 269 -7.63 15.58 23.92
CA GLU A 269 -8.21 14.46 23.18
C GLU A 269 -9.40 14.91 22.30
N GLN A 270 -10.21 15.85 22.77
CA GLN A 270 -11.33 16.39 22.00
C GLN A 270 -10.84 17.13 20.75
N ALA A 271 -9.78 17.94 20.87
CA ALA A 271 -9.17 18.58 19.71
C ALA A 271 -8.56 17.54 18.77
N PHE A 272 -7.92 16.49 19.30
CA PHE A 272 -7.39 15.39 18.49
C PHE A 272 -8.48 14.70 17.67
N LYS A 273 -9.58 14.28 18.31
CA LYS A 273 -10.72 13.64 17.61
C LYS A 273 -11.31 14.57 16.54
N SER A 274 -11.46 15.86 16.83
CA SER A 274 -11.97 16.86 15.87
C SER A 274 -11.06 17.04 14.66
N GLU A 275 -9.75 17.20 14.86
CA GLU A 275 -8.80 17.36 13.74
C GLU A 275 -8.63 16.06 12.93
N GLN A 276 -8.65 14.90 13.59
CA GLN A 276 -8.70 13.61 12.91
C GLN A 276 -9.95 13.49 12.04
N GLU A 277 -11.13 13.86 12.57
CA GLU A 277 -12.38 13.79 11.82
C GLU A 277 -12.33 14.68 10.57
N LYS A 278 -11.81 15.92 10.71
CA LYS A 278 -11.59 16.84 9.57
C LYS A 278 -10.70 16.22 8.48
N ALA A 279 -9.63 15.52 8.87
CA ALA A 279 -8.77 14.83 7.90
C ALA A 279 -9.52 13.67 7.22
N GLN A 280 -10.27 12.87 7.97
CA GLN A 280 -10.98 11.69 7.48
C GLN A 280 -12.21 12.00 6.62
N MET A 281 -12.82 13.19 6.79
CA MET A 281 -13.93 13.69 5.96
C MET A 281 -13.49 14.23 4.59
N GLN A 282 -12.21 14.09 4.26
CA GLN A 282 -11.66 14.44 2.95
C GLN A 282 -11.26 13.18 2.20
N ILE A 283 -10.99 13.31 0.91
CA ILE A 283 -10.58 12.19 0.07
C ILE A 283 -9.34 11.50 0.65
N TYR A 284 -9.44 10.18 0.80
CA TYR A 284 -8.34 9.29 1.13
C TYR A 284 -8.09 8.36 -0.05
N PHE A 285 -6.85 8.23 -0.47
CA PHE A 285 -6.44 7.29 -1.53
C PHE A 285 -5.66 6.11 -0.94
N GLY A 286 -6.14 4.89 -1.16
CA GLY A 286 -5.46 3.66 -0.74
C GLY A 286 -4.21 3.34 -1.55
N ASN A 287 -3.63 2.18 -1.27
CA ASN A 287 -2.48 1.64 -1.99
C ASN A 287 -2.87 1.18 -3.42
N LEU A 288 -1.88 1.07 -4.29
CA LEU A 288 -2.04 0.46 -5.61
C LEU A 288 -2.07 -1.06 -5.50
N LEU A 289 -3.02 -1.68 -6.19
CA LEU A 289 -3.18 -3.13 -6.29
C LEU A 289 -3.05 -3.54 -7.76
N HIS A 290 -2.17 -4.49 -8.05
CA HIS A 290 -1.92 -4.94 -9.43
C HIS A 290 -2.64 -6.25 -9.72
N ASP A 291 -3.51 -6.21 -10.72
CA ASP A 291 -4.10 -7.35 -11.39
C ASP A 291 -3.22 -7.78 -12.55
N ARG A 292 -2.41 -8.82 -12.33
CA ARG A 292 -1.49 -9.37 -13.33
C ARG A 292 -2.21 -9.98 -14.53
N GLU A 293 -3.37 -10.59 -14.29
CA GLU A 293 -4.12 -11.32 -15.32
C GLU A 293 -4.69 -10.34 -16.34
N ASN A 294 -5.34 -9.29 -15.86
CA ASN A 294 -5.94 -8.27 -16.71
C ASN A 294 -5.01 -7.09 -17.01
N LYS A 295 -3.78 -7.12 -16.50
CA LYS A 295 -2.73 -6.12 -16.77
C LYS A 295 -3.17 -4.70 -16.37
N ARG A 296 -3.74 -4.57 -15.17
CA ARG A 296 -4.32 -3.32 -14.66
C ARG A 296 -3.90 -3.04 -13.24
N PHE A 297 -3.84 -1.76 -12.89
CA PHE A 297 -3.75 -1.33 -11.52
C PHE A 297 -5.10 -0.81 -11.04
N PHE A 298 -5.35 -1.05 -9.76
CA PHE A 298 -6.53 -0.57 -9.07
C PHE A 298 -6.10 0.25 -7.86
N ARG A 299 -6.82 1.32 -7.60
CA ARG A 299 -6.68 2.13 -6.39
C ARG A 299 -8.06 2.43 -5.85
N PHE A 300 -8.21 2.35 -4.53
CA PHE A 300 -9.49 2.60 -3.87
C PHE A 300 -9.46 3.96 -3.18
N GLY A 301 -10.57 4.69 -3.26
CA GLY A 301 -10.76 5.97 -2.60
C GLY A 301 -11.87 5.91 -1.57
N ARG A 302 -11.81 6.76 -0.55
CA ARG A 302 -12.94 6.97 0.37
C ARG A 302 -13.05 8.41 0.86
N ILE A 303 -14.27 8.81 1.18
CA ILE A 303 -14.60 10.03 1.92
C ILE A 303 -15.54 9.60 3.05
N TRP A 304 -15.14 9.78 4.31
CA TRP A 304 -16.03 9.47 5.41
C TRP A 304 -17.04 10.60 5.65
N GLY A 305 -18.30 10.23 5.96
CA GLY A 305 -19.29 11.16 6.49
C GLY A 305 -18.97 11.56 7.94
N PRO A 306 -19.75 12.42 8.61
CA PRO A 306 -19.52 12.74 10.02
C PRO A 306 -19.66 11.51 10.91
N GLN A 307 -18.91 11.44 12.01
CA GLN A 307 -19.07 10.41 13.02
C GLN A 307 -20.30 10.75 13.89
N VAL A 308 -21.35 9.91 13.81
CA VAL A 308 -22.63 10.17 14.49
C VAL A 308 -22.65 9.59 15.91
N GLU A 309 -22.17 8.36 16.08
CA GLU A 309 -22.07 7.68 17.37
C GLU A 309 -20.78 6.84 17.44
N GLU A 310 -20.20 6.75 18.64
CA GLU A 310 -19.02 5.93 18.90
C GLU A 310 -19.39 4.43 18.83
N GLY A 311 -18.63 3.64 18.06
CA GLY A 311 -18.88 2.22 17.86
C GLY A 311 -19.83 1.86 16.71
N GLN A 312 -20.50 2.84 16.07
CA GLN A 312 -21.24 2.60 14.83
C GLN A 312 -20.32 2.63 13.60
N THR A 313 -20.62 1.79 12.61
CA THR A 313 -19.96 1.87 11.30
C THR A 313 -20.24 3.24 10.68
N ARG A 314 -19.18 4.01 10.49
CA ARG A 314 -19.24 5.32 9.85
C ARG A 314 -19.73 5.15 8.41
N LYS A 315 -20.67 5.99 7.98
CA LYS A 315 -21.07 6.03 6.56
C LYS A 315 -19.98 6.75 5.77
N GLY A 316 -19.78 6.35 4.52
CA GLY A 316 -18.81 6.98 3.63
C GLY A 316 -19.20 6.80 2.18
N GLU A 317 -18.51 7.54 1.32
CA GLU A 317 -18.50 7.34 -0.11
C GLU A 317 -17.20 6.65 -0.49
N PHE A 318 -17.29 5.67 -1.39
CA PHE A 318 -16.16 4.83 -1.78
C PHE A 318 -16.02 4.82 -3.29
N PHE A 319 -14.78 4.77 -3.75
CA PHE A 319 -14.44 4.95 -5.15
C PHE A 319 -13.41 3.90 -5.59
N ILE A 320 -13.41 3.58 -6.87
CA ILE A 320 -12.40 2.76 -7.54
C ILE A 320 -11.83 3.55 -8.71
N PHE A 321 -10.52 3.49 -8.86
CA PHE A 321 -9.76 4.07 -9.95
C PHE A 321 -8.98 2.94 -10.62
N VAL A 322 -9.10 2.82 -11.94
CA VAL A 322 -8.48 1.75 -12.73
C VAL A 322 -7.48 2.37 -13.70
N PHE A 323 -6.28 1.81 -13.73
CA PHE A 323 -5.19 2.24 -14.58
C PHE A 323 -4.70 1.08 -15.45
N ASP A 324 -4.18 1.38 -16.64
CA ASP A 324 -3.47 0.41 -17.46
C ASP A 324 -2.05 0.13 -16.93
N GLN A 325 -1.26 -0.67 -17.64
CA GLN A 325 0.12 -1.02 -17.25
C GLN A 325 1.09 0.17 -17.25
N GLU A 326 0.76 1.22 -18.00
CA GLU A 326 1.55 2.46 -18.08
C GLU A 326 1.09 3.49 -17.04
N LEU A 327 0.16 3.09 -16.16
CA LEU A 327 -0.48 3.93 -15.15
C LEU A 327 -1.35 5.04 -15.77
N LYS A 328 -1.82 4.92 -17.02
CA LYS A 328 -2.84 5.83 -17.56
C LYS A 328 -4.18 5.49 -16.90
N LEU A 329 -4.90 6.50 -16.41
CA LEU A 329 -6.26 6.32 -15.91
C LEU A 329 -7.19 5.89 -17.05
N ILE A 330 -7.89 4.76 -16.87
CA ILE A 330 -8.81 4.17 -17.85
C ILE A 330 -10.25 4.02 -17.32
N GLY A 331 -10.48 4.33 -16.04
CA GLY A 331 -11.83 4.39 -15.49
C GLY A 331 -11.87 4.85 -14.03
N GLU A 332 -12.98 5.51 -13.68
CA GLU A 332 -13.36 5.83 -12.29
C GLU A 332 -14.81 5.39 -12.04
N ALA A 333 -15.11 4.85 -10.86
CA ALA A 333 -16.49 4.57 -10.47
C ALA A 333 -16.70 4.75 -8.96
N LYS A 334 -17.95 5.04 -8.59
CA LYS A 334 -18.40 4.98 -7.20
C LYS A 334 -18.78 3.54 -6.85
N LEU A 335 -18.36 3.07 -5.69
CA LEU A 335 -18.66 1.74 -5.17
C LEU A 335 -19.88 1.82 -4.26
N GLU A 336 -21.03 1.36 -4.76
CA GLU A 336 -22.26 1.28 -3.98
C GLU A 336 -22.30 -0.02 -3.15
N GLY A 337 -22.86 0.02 -1.94
CA GLY A 337 -23.09 -1.16 -1.11
C GLY A 337 -21.90 -1.69 -0.31
N ILE A 338 -20.72 -1.09 -0.42
CA ILE A 338 -19.56 -1.42 0.42
C ILE A 338 -19.49 -0.55 1.68
N LYS A 339 -18.84 -1.08 2.73
CA LYS A 339 -18.74 -0.43 4.05
C LYS A 339 -17.37 0.18 4.34
N ASP A 340 -16.34 -0.28 3.64
CA ASP A 340 -14.98 0.29 3.69
C ASP A 340 -14.23 -0.11 2.41
N ILE A 341 -13.09 0.53 2.15
CA ILE A 341 -12.16 0.12 1.10
C ILE A 341 -11.40 -1.15 1.51
N PRO A 342 -10.95 -1.97 0.55
CA PRO A 342 -10.08 -3.10 0.81
C PRO A 342 -8.78 -2.67 1.51
N TYR A 343 -8.39 -3.34 2.59
CA TYR A 343 -7.22 -2.98 3.41
C TYR A 343 -6.07 -3.99 3.30
N SER A 344 -6.38 -5.29 3.40
CA SER A 344 -5.43 -6.38 3.21
C SER A 344 -5.86 -7.20 2.00
N ALA A 345 -5.67 -6.60 0.83
CA ALA A 345 -6.20 -7.11 -0.42
C ALA A 345 -5.14 -7.29 -1.49
N PHE A 346 -5.40 -8.23 -2.40
CA PHE A 346 -4.54 -8.54 -3.53
C PHE A 346 -5.37 -9.16 -4.66
N PHE A 347 -4.89 -9.06 -5.89
CA PHE A 347 -5.52 -9.77 -7.01
C PHE A 347 -5.03 -11.20 -7.11
N LYS A 348 -5.92 -12.14 -7.41
CA LYS A 348 -5.65 -13.52 -7.82
C LYS A 348 -6.72 -13.94 -8.82
N ASP A 349 -6.30 -14.56 -9.92
CA ASP A 349 -7.19 -15.03 -10.99
C ASP A 349 -8.14 -13.94 -11.53
N GLY A 350 -7.63 -12.71 -11.68
CA GLY A 350 -8.41 -11.56 -12.14
C GLY A 350 -9.44 -11.02 -11.13
N LYS A 351 -9.47 -11.54 -9.91
CA LYS A 351 -10.40 -11.13 -8.85
C LYS A 351 -9.66 -10.51 -7.69
N LEU A 352 -10.30 -9.59 -6.99
CA LEU A 352 -9.74 -8.97 -5.80
C LEU A 352 -10.11 -9.79 -4.56
N TRP A 353 -9.11 -10.30 -3.87
CA TRP A 353 -9.27 -11.01 -2.61
C TRP A 353 -8.96 -10.04 -1.47
N ASN A 354 -9.93 -9.78 -0.60
CA ASN A 354 -9.75 -8.95 0.58
C ASN A 354 -9.96 -9.77 1.84
N TYR A 355 -8.99 -9.74 2.75
CA TYR A 355 -9.09 -10.39 4.05
C TYR A 355 -10.36 -9.97 4.81
N ILE A 356 -11.02 -10.95 5.39
CA ILE A 356 -12.08 -10.80 6.39
C ILE A 356 -11.89 -11.85 7.47
N ASN A 357 -12.32 -11.53 8.69
CA ASN A 357 -12.43 -12.53 9.75
C ASN A 357 -13.83 -13.13 9.69
N VAL A 358 -13.93 -14.45 9.59
CA VAL A 358 -15.22 -15.18 9.54
C VAL A 358 -15.23 -16.15 10.70
N ASP A 359 -15.97 -15.82 11.76
CA ASP A 359 -16.06 -16.65 12.97
C ASP A 359 -14.68 -17.07 13.53
N ASP A 360 -13.77 -16.10 13.65
CA ASP A 360 -12.37 -16.28 14.06
C ASP A 360 -11.46 -17.03 13.06
N GLU A 361 -11.99 -17.44 11.91
CA GLU A 361 -11.24 -18.09 10.84
C GLU A 361 -10.77 -17.11 9.75
N LEU A 362 -9.72 -17.53 9.02
CA LEU A 362 -9.17 -16.75 7.92
C LEU A 362 -10.10 -16.83 6.72
N GLY A 363 -10.78 -15.73 6.42
CA GLY A 363 -11.64 -15.61 5.25
C GLY A 363 -11.15 -14.57 4.25
N PHE A 364 -11.71 -14.66 3.04
CA PHE A 364 -11.55 -13.65 2.00
C PHE A 364 -12.90 -13.32 1.39
N ALA A 365 -13.20 -12.03 1.30
CA ALA A 365 -14.19 -11.51 0.37
C ALA A 365 -13.54 -11.50 -1.02
N VAL A 366 -14.04 -12.33 -1.94
CA VAL A 366 -13.56 -12.43 -3.32
C VAL A 366 -14.47 -11.61 -4.21
N ILE A 367 -13.94 -10.51 -4.72
CA ILE A 367 -14.66 -9.53 -5.50
C ILE A 367 -14.31 -9.71 -6.97
N ASP A 368 -15.32 -10.00 -7.78
CA ASP A 368 -15.22 -10.14 -9.23
C ASP A 368 -15.84 -8.90 -9.89
N PHE A 369 -14.97 -8.03 -10.42
CA PHE A 369 -15.37 -6.81 -11.12
C PHE A 369 -15.79 -7.13 -12.55
N LYS A 370 -16.95 -6.61 -12.95
CA LYS A 370 -17.48 -6.68 -14.31
C LYS A 370 -17.39 -5.30 -14.94
N PHE A 371 -16.80 -5.28 -16.13
CA PHE A 371 -16.48 -4.11 -16.93
C PHE A 371 -17.21 -4.19 -18.25
#